data_AF-A0A0G4ESW5-F1
#
_entry.id   AF-A0A0G4ESW5-F1
#
_cell.length_a   1.000
_cell.length_b   1.000
_cell.length_c   1.000
_cell.angle_alpha   90.00
_cell.angle_beta   90.00
_cell.angle_gamma   90.00
#
_symmetry.space_group_name_H-M   'P 1'
#
loop_
_entity.id
_entity.type
_entity.pdbx_description
1 polymer ?
#
loop_
_entity_poly.entity_id
_entity_poly.type
_entity_poly.pdbx_seq_one_letter_code
_entity_poly.pdbx_strand_id
1 'polypeptide(L)'
;MSDSEAVAKRQRRVGGEEETSSEEAMPDGPHQQQPATASHVPHSIDLEAFAQRFSHIPVVVAYVFSFVSLHLVAALPQRLWRHVGCQITLLVMDTHDTAERRFWCGLSFSDAFEWGRRLTRLMSIVARYPSFFAIPRDGPAMRRKSPECLMHILSSVVPMVVEGHCEGQRAAAAAAGQPAGGTLESIEYSEFNTAIAIDDDESRELQRIRRRQKKGSLPPPLDPPPTLTSLTSITGIPGDEESIHGPRQPAFPGRRRKWRLPSLERVQAEWTATALGGELGDMVGASRRLKELQVHSNPDSMANTLRRLPVAEAGQPGPLSQLEDLEDVGTLTFVAMDDFISFDEWREGLGRLQTALVDRGCRSIKRFKAKFEMEPIDRRIFPTLSAIETFTRTVCVKPDIPVDIGITLSEEHLHETEYFDLSLLCDVPTRPEPSPFIQRHIQQMAAASLGAFFTIRPHHLTTPLDTPSPAAIALAESLTFTKVLDVVITEDDHVVYPEEEVQPDPVVLDHLPHNAFPAARRLIVNSREGKVMGRKIVHKMPAVTEIELRADPTSEQAVGMRRRWVGADTWSASKLSFCRVRVRGG
;
A
#
# COMPACT_ATOMS: atom_id res chain seq x y z
N MET A 1 38.04 23.41 20.93
CA MET A 1 37.26 24.53 20.34
C MET A 1 36.27 23.90 19.38
N SER A 2 35.32 23.06 19.79
CA SER A 2 34.34 23.15 20.89
C SER A 2 33.43 24.35 20.71
N ASP A 3 32.33 24.14 19.99
CA ASP A 3 31.00 24.44 20.51
C ASP A 3 29.98 23.47 19.92
N SER A 4 29.15 22.96 20.82
CA SER A 4 28.26 21.81 20.72
C SER A 4 26.86 22.33 21.01
N GLU A 5 25.92 22.20 20.08
CA GLU A 5 24.54 22.62 20.29
C GLU A 5 23.62 21.40 20.34
N ALA A 6 22.98 21.25 21.50
CA ALA A 6 22.26 20.06 21.94
C ALA A 6 20.77 20.14 21.58
N VAL A 7 20.25 19.05 21.00
CA VAL A 7 18.82 18.83 20.78
C VAL A 7 18.20 18.26 22.06
N ALA A 8 17.27 19.01 22.64
CA ALA A 8 16.53 18.61 23.83
C ALA A 8 15.52 17.49 23.53
N LYS A 9 15.80 16.28 24.04
CA LYS A 9 14.87 15.15 24.12
C LYS A 9 13.89 15.36 25.27
N ARG A 10 12.59 15.40 24.97
CA ARG A 10 11.52 15.39 25.96
C ARG A 10 11.25 13.94 26.40
N GLN A 11 11.74 13.57 27.59
CA GLN A 11 11.43 12.31 28.27
C GLN A 11 9.96 12.30 28.72
N ARG A 12 9.21 11.26 28.33
CA ARG A 12 7.90 10.93 28.89
C ARG A 12 8.13 9.93 30.03
N ARG A 13 7.99 10.40 31.27
CA ARG A 13 7.93 9.55 32.47
C ARG A 13 6.66 8.69 32.40
N VAL A 14 6.83 7.38 32.39
CA VAL A 14 5.80 6.40 32.76
C VAL A 14 6.18 5.96 34.16
N GLY A 15 5.47 6.48 35.16
CA GLY A 15 5.49 5.96 36.52
C GLY A 15 4.32 5.01 36.64
N GLY A 16 4.61 3.74 36.90
CA GLY A 16 3.61 2.78 37.36
C GLY A 16 3.49 2.86 38.87
N GLU A 17 2.29 2.63 39.37
CA GLU A 17 2.04 2.11 40.71
C GLU A 17 0.95 1.05 40.57
N GLU A 18 1.34 -0.19 40.90
CA GLU A 18 0.46 -1.25 41.32
C GLU A 18 -0.15 -0.84 42.68
N GLU A 19 -1.44 -1.11 42.91
CA GLU A 19 -1.89 -1.59 44.22
C GLU A 19 -3.32 -2.16 44.19
N THR A 20 -3.36 -3.46 44.49
CA THR A 20 -4.23 -4.16 45.46
C THR A 20 -5.76 -4.07 45.36
N SER A 21 -6.31 -5.27 45.16
CA SER A 21 -7.62 -5.75 45.59
C SER A 21 -8.09 -5.23 46.94
N SER A 22 -9.36 -4.84 47.02
CA SER A 22 -10.26 -5.12 48.14
C SER A 22 -11.71 -5.13 47.65
N GLU A 23 -12.34 -6.30 47.75
CA GLU A 23 -13.80 -6.44 47.76
C GLU A 23 -14.35 -5.76 49.01
N GLU A 24 -15.27 -4.81 48.85
CA GLU A 24 -16.20 -4.46 49.92
C GLU A 24 -17.57 -4.13 49.31
N ALA A 25 -18.52 -5.02 49.58
CA ALA A 25 -19.92 -4.85 49.26
C ALA A 25 -20.54 -3.81 50.21
N MET A 26 -21.11 -2.74 49.66
CA MET A 26 -21.98 -1.82 50.40
C MET A 26 -23.17 -1.38 49.53
N PRO A 27 -24.33 -1.08 50.16
CA PRO A 27 -25.65 -1.19 49.55
C PRO A 27 -26.11 0.09 48.84
N ASP A 28 -27.04 -0.12 47.91
CA ASP A 28 -27.78 0.88 47.14
C ASP A 28 -28.33 2.02 48.02
N GLY A 29 -27.78 3.22 47.84
CA GLY A 29 -28.37 4.48 48.24
C GLY A 29 -28.90 5.22 47.00
N PRO A 30 -30.11 5.80 47.02
CA PRO A 30 -30.68 6.48 45.87
C PRO A 30 -29.97 7.82 45.64
N HIS A 31 -29.02 7.85 44.73
CA HIS A 31 -28.45 9.08 44.20
C HIS A 31 -29.45 9.74 43.24
N GLN A 32 -30.05 10.81 43.74
CA GLN A 32 -30.86 11.77 43.00
C GLN A 32 -29.96 12.50 41.97
N GLN A 33 -29.86 11.96 40.76
CA GLN A 33 -29.24 12.62 39.62
C GLN A 33 -30.09 13.82 39.21
N GLN A 34 -29.62 15.04 39.52
CA GLN A 34 -30.11 16.25 38.87
C GLN A 34 -29.64 16.23 37.40
N PRO A 35 -30.53 16.28 36.41
CA PRO A 35 -30.14 16.43 35.02
C PRO A 35 -29.62 17.86 34.82
N ALA A 36 -28.31 18.00 34.68
CA ALA A 36 -27.72 19.21 34.11
C ALA A 36 -28.05 19.22 32.61
N THR A 37 -29.24 19.71 32.27
CA THR A 37 -29.60 20.12 30.92
C THR A 37 -28.77 21.36 30.56
N ALA A 38 -27.52 21.15 30.16
CA ALA A 38 -26.77 22.13 29.41
C ALA A 38 -27.54 22.36 28.10
N SER A 39 -28.39 23.38 28.10
CA SER A 39 -29.02 23.93 26.90
C SER A 39 -27.89 24.39 25.98
N HIS A 40 -27.43 23.50 25.11
CA HIS A 40 -26.71 23.88 23.91
C HIS A 40 -27.71 24.67 23.06
N VAL A 41 -27.81 25.98 23.32
CA VAL A 41 -28.46 26.90 22.39
C VAL A 41 -27.57 26.89 21.14
N PRO A 42 -28.01 26.32 20.01
CA PRO A 42 -27.23 26.38 18.80
C PRO A 42 -27.15 27.86 18.40
N HIS A 43 -25.96 28.44 18.49
CA HIS A 43 -25.70 29.78 17.98
C HIS A 43 -25.79 29.71 16.44
N SER A 44 -27.00 29.88 15.91
CA SER A 44 -27.23 30.01 14.47
C SER A 44 -26.86 31.43 14.05
N ILE A 45 -25.93 31.54 13.11
CA ILE A 45 -25.58 32.81 12.48
C ILE A 45 -26.52 32.98 11.27
N ASP A 46 -27.32 34.04 11.28
CA ASP A 46 -28.08 34.45 10.10
C ASP A 46 -27.09 34.95 9.04
N LEU A 47 -26.75 34.06 8.10
CA LEU A 47 -25.83 34.33 7.00
C LEU A 47 -26.33 35.45 6.10
N GLU A 48 -27.64 35.65 5.99
CA GLU A 48 -28.21 36.73 5.17
C GLU A 48 -28.10 38.08 5.87
N ALA A 49 -28.40 38.16 7.16
CA ALA A 49 -28.16 39.37 7.95
C ALA A 49 -26.67 39.72 8.01
N PHE A 50 -25.79 38.73 8.17
CA PHE A 50 -24.34 38.90 8.11
C PHE A 50 -23.93 39.42 6.72
N ALA A 51 -24.41 38.78 5.65
CA ALA A 51 -24.16 39.16 4.26
C ALA A 51 -24.59 40.60 3.98
N GLN A 52 -25.77 41.01 4.44
CA GLN A 52 -26.27 42.38 4.27
C GLN A 52 -25.38 43.38 5.02
N ARG A 53 -25.05 43.08 6.29
CA ARG A 53 -24.26 43.95 7.15
C ARG A 53 -22.84 44.16 6.64
N PHE A 54 -22.18 43.13 6.09
CA PHE A 54 -20.79 43.21 5.66
C PHE A 54 -20.61 43.29 4.14
N SER A 55 -21.70 43.43 3.37
CA SER A 55 -21.66 43.55 1.91
C SER A 55 -20.76 44.68 1.38
N HIS A 56 -20.55 45.73 2.17
CA HIS A 56 -19.70 46.87 1.83
C HIS A 56 -18.21 46.69 2.20
N ILE A 57 -17.84 45.58 2.86
CA ILE A 57 -16.46 45.26 3.23
C ILE A 57 -16.10 43.86 2.70
N PRO A 58 -15.86 43.72 1.38
CA PRO A 58 -15.61 42.42 0.75
C PRO A 58 -14.46 41.62 1.39
N VAL A 59 -13.46 42.31 1.94
CA VAL A 59 -12.32 41.69 2.62
C VAL A 59 -12.73 40.95 3.88
N VAL A 60 -13.62 41.52 4.70
CA VAL A 60 -14.10 40.87 5.94
C VAL A 60 -14.93 39.64 5.59
N VAL A 61 -15.77 39.75 4.56
CA VAL A 61 -16.56 38.63 4.04
C VAL A 61 -15.63 37.51 3.59
N ALA A 62 -14.62 37.81 2.77
CA ALA A 62 -13.63 36.82 2.33
C ALA A 62 -12.87 36.16 3.49
N TYR A 63 -12.45 36.95 4.49
CA TYR A 63 -11.72 36.44 5.66
C TYR A 63 -12.58 35.56 6.56
N VAL A 64 -13.86 35.89 6.75
CA VAL A 64 -14.76 35.03 7.54
C VAL A 64 -15.02 33.73 6.79
N PHE A 65 -15.29 33.79 5.49
CA PHE A 65 -15.61 32.60 4.71
C PHE A 65 -14.41 31.70 4.40
N SER A 66 -13.17 32.14 4.60
CA SER A 66 -12.02 31.23 4.55
C SER A 66 -11.98 30.22 5.71
N PHE A 67 -12.74 30.45 6.79
CA PHE A 67 -12.84 29.53 7.94
C PHE A 67 -14.18 28.78 7.99
N VAL A 68 -15.06 29.02 7.03
CA VAL A 68 -16.40 28.45 7.01
C VAL A 68 -16.44 27.32 5.99
N SER A 69 -17.00 26.17 6.39
CA SER A 69 -17.25 25.05 5.51
C SER A 69 -17.96 25.46 4.23
N LEU A 70 -17.54 24.92 3.08
CA LEU A 70 -18.04 25.37 1.79
C LEU A 70 -19.56 25.21 1.64
N HIS A 71 -20.15 24.19 2.26
CA HIS A 71 -21.61 23.98 2.26
C HIS A 71 -22.39 25.14 2.90
N LEU A 72 -21.78 25.91 3.81
CA LEU A 72 -22.36 27.12 4.38
C LEU A 72 -22.10 28.33 3.48
N VAL A 73 -20.92 28.41 2.87
CA VAL A 73 -20.65 29.42 1.83
C VAL A 73 -21.66 29.27 0.68
N ALA A 74 -22.07 28.03 0.37
CA ALA A 74 -23.03 27.70 -0.68
C ALA A 74 -24.37 28.40 -0.55
N ALA A 75 -24.79 28.61 0.70
CA ALA A 75 -26.04 29.27 1.03
C ALA A 75 -25.98 30.80 0.83
N LEU A 76 -24.80 31.37 0.55
CA LEU A 76 -24.67 32.82 0.38
C LEU A 76 -25.39 33.34 -0.88
N PRO A 77 -25.92 34.57 -0.83
CA PRO A 77 -26.44 35.25 -2.00
C PRO A 77 -25.40 35.34 -3.13
N GLN A 78 -25.83 35.12 -4.38
CA GLN A 78 -24.95 35.10 -5.57
C GLN A 78 -24.07 36.35 -5.72
N ARG A 79 -24.53 37.52 -5.23
CA ARG A 79 -23.76 38.77 -5.26
C ARG A 79 -22.47 38.72 -4.43
N LEU A 80 -22.50 38.04 -3.29
CA LEU A 80 -21.32 37.89 -2.43
C LEU A 80 -20.36 36.84 -2.97
N TRP A 81 -20.91 35.81 -3.61
CA TRP A 81 -20.14 34.76 -4.26
C TRP A 81 -19.11 35.27 -5.26
N ARG A 82 -19.43 36.33 -6.01
CA ARG A 82 -18.48 36.93 -6.95
C ARG A 82 -17.23 37.48 -6.27
N HIS A 83 -17.36 37.94 -5.03
CA HIS A 83 -16.26 38.53 -4.26
C HIS A 83 -15.52 37.47 -3.44
N VAL A 84 -16.24 36.49 -2.90
CA VAL A 84 -15.65 35.43 -2.06
C VAL A 84 -14.99 34.37 -2.94
N GLY A 85 -15.66 33.90 -4.00
CA GLY A 85 -15.20 32.82 -4.84
C GLY A 85 -13.84 33.09 -5.48
N CYS A 86 -13.58 34.33 -5.89
CA CYS A 86 -12.30 34.71 -6.46
C CYS A 86 -11.16 34.80 -5.42
N GLN A 87 -11.44 34.72 -4.12
CA GLN A 87 -10.42 34.67 -3.07
C GLN A 87 -10.13 33.24 -2.58
N ILE A 88 -10.97 32.27 -2.95
CA ILE A 88 -10.76 30.88 -2.57
C ILE A 88 -9.65 30.28 -3.44
N THR A 89 -8.50 30.03 -2.83
CA THR A 89 -7.34 29.36 -3.45
C THR A 89 -7.27 27.88 -3.11
N LEU A 90 -7.90 27.44 -2.02
CA LEU A 90 -7.94 26.03 -1.60
C LEU A 90 -9.40 25.60 -1.45
N LEU A 91 -9.76 24.53 -2.13
CA LEU A 91 -11.07 23.88 -2.02
C LEU A 91 -10.92 22.56 -1.29
N VAL A 92 -11.41 22.50 -0.05
CA VAL A 92 -11.50 21.24 0.70
C VAL A 92 -12.90 20.66 0.52
N MET A 93 -12.98 19.46 -0.03
CA MET A 93 -14.20 18.65 -0.09
C MET A 93 -14.12 17.61 1.03
N ASP A 94 -14.52 17.97 2.24
CA ASP A 94 -14.48 17.05 3.36
C ASP A 94 -15.76 16.20 3.41
N THR A 95 -15.63 14.88 3.39
CA THR A 95 -16.78 13.98 3.56
C THR A 95 -16.83 13.37 4.96
N HIS A 96 -16.01 13.88 5.90
CA HIS A 96 -16.05 13.47 7.29
C HIS A 96 -17.33 13.92 7.98
N ASP A 97 -17.67 15.20 7.84
CA ASP A 97 -18.90 15.76 8.38
C ASP A 97 -20.13 15.36 7.55
N THR A 98 -21.25 15.10 8.23
CA THR A 98 -22.51 14.68 7.61
C THR A 98 -23.11 15.77 6.71
N ALA A 99 -23.02 17.05 7.10
CA ALA A 99 -23.57 18.14 6.30
C ALA A 99 -22.73 18.35 5.03
N GLU A 100 -21.40 18.36 5.14
CA GLU A 100 -20.52 18.45 3.98
C GLU A 100 -20.65 17.24 3.05
N ARG A 101 -20.65 16.03 3.60
CA ARG A 101 -20.86 14.81 2.82
C ARG A 101 -22.16 14.86 2.03
N ARG A 102 -23.27 15.24 2.66
CA ARG A 102 -24.57 15.40 1.98
C ARG A 102 -24.55 16.50 0.93
N PHE A 103 -23.89 17.63 1.21
CA PHE A 103 -23.74 18.72 0.26
C PHE A 103 -22.98 18.26 -1.01
N TRP A 104 -21.79 17.71 -0.85
CA TRP A 104 -20.96 17.26 -1.96
C TRP A 104 -21.58 16.10 -2.73
N CYS A 105 -22.21 15.17 -2.02
CA CYS A 105 -22.92 14.06 -2.63
C CYS A 105 -24.17 14.51 -3.39
N GLY A 106 -24.93 15.46 -2.83
CA GLY A 106 -26.15 15.98 -3.42
C GLY A 106 -25.92 16.93 -4.59
N LEU A 107 -24.69 17.41 -4.79
CA LEU A 107 -24.37 18.40 -5.81
C LEU A 107 -24.56 17.83 -7.22
N SER A 108 -25.34 18.52 -8.06
CA SER A 108 -25.47 18.15 -9.47
C SER A 108 -24.19 18.50 -10.25
N PHE A 109 -23.98 17.87 -11.41
CA PHE A 109 -22.83 18.19 -12.26
C PHE A 109 -22.85 19.64 -12.75
N SER A 110 -24.04 20.18 -13.05
CA SER A 110 -24.19 21.58 -13.44
C SER A 110 -23.85 22.52 -12.30
N ASP A 111 -24.30 22.21 -11.09
CA ASP A 111 -23.95 23.02 -9.92
C ASP A 111 -22.45 22.98 -9.68
N ALA A 112 -21.84 21.79 -9.61
CA ALA A 112 -20.39 21.63 -9.45
C ALA A 112 -19.58 22.42 -10.48
N PHE A 113 -20.06 22.47 -11.73
CA PHE A 113 -19.47 23.28 -12.79
C PHE A 113 -19.63 24.80 -12.54
N GLU A 114 -20.82 25.28 -12.20
CA GLU A 114 -21.05 26.69 -11.85
C GLU A 114 -20.25 27.13 -10.63
N TRP A 115 -20.06 26.22 -9.68
CA TRP A 115 -19.18 26.39 -8.54
C TRP A 115 -17.74 26.60 -8.97
N GLY A 116 -17.20 25.67 -9.76
CA GLY A 116 -15.87 25.83 -10.36
C GLY A 116 -15.70 27.18 -11.06
N ARG A 117 -16.68 27.60 -11.87
CA ARG A 117 -16.65 28.87 -12.62
C ARG A 117 -16.45 30.10 -11.75
N ARG A 118 -16.87 30.06 -10.49
CA ARG A 118 -16.71 31.17 -9.53
C ARG A 118 -15.35 31.16 -8.83
N LEU A 119 -14.69 30.01 -8.77
CA LEU A 119 -13.43 29.83 -8.06
C LEU A 119 -12.24 30.20 -8.95
N THR A 120 -12.22 31.43 -9.49
CA THR A 120 -11.22 31.78 -10.51
C THR A 120 -9.79 31.74 -9.99
N ARG A 121 -9.51 31.89 -8.70
CA ARG A 121 -8.14 31.82 -8.15
C ARG A 121 -7.82 30.48 -7.48
N LEU A 122 -8.58 29.43 -7.78
CA LEU A 122 -8.35 28.10 -7.23
C LEU A 122 -6.95 27.58 -7.60
N MET A 123 -6.19 27.18 -6.59
CA MET A 123 -4.84 26.62 -6.69
C MET A 123 -4.79 25.15 -6.27
N SER A 124 -5.60 24.74 -5.29
CA SER A 124 -5.59 23.36 -4.82
C SER A 124 -6.99 22.84 -4.54
N ILE A 125 -7.23 21.57 -4.87
CA ILE A 125 -8.42 20.80 -4.47
C ILE A 125 -7.96 19.66 -3.58
N VAL A 126 -8.54 19.53 -2.39
CA VAL A 126 -8.30 18.41 -1.47
C VAL A 126 -9.63 17.70 -1.21
N ALA A 127 -9.79 16.49 -1.73
CA ALA A 127 -10.96 15.65 -1.58
C ALA A 127 -10.71 14.61 -0.47
N ARG A 128 -11.31 14.81 0.72
CA ARG A 128 -11.12 13.93 1.86
C ARG A 128 -12.22 12.89 1.98
N TYR A 129 -11.84 11.65 2.27
CA TYR A 129 -12.80 10.55 2.40
C TYR A 129 -12.45 9.52 3.46
N PRO A 130 -13.47 8.88 4.07
CA PRO A 130 -13.26 7.82 5.05
C PRO A 130 -12.76 6.57 4.37
N SER A 131 -11.91 5.80 5.05
CA SER A 131 -11.51 4.47 4.59
C SER A 131 -12.67 3.47 4.55
N PHE A 132 -13.60 3.57 5.49
CA PHE A 132 -14.84 2.80 5.44
C PHE A 132 -15.99 3.44 6.20
N PHE A 133 -17.20 3.04 5.80
CA PHE A 133 -18.42 3.35 6.54
C PHE A 133 -18.75 2.24 7.53
N ALA A 134 -19.04 2.68 8.73
CA ALA A 134 -19.50 1.90 9.86
C ALA A 134 -21.02 2.07 9.95
N ILE A 135 -21.80 1.02 9.70
CA ILE A 135 -23.26 1.09 9.88
C ILE A 135 -23.62 0.34 11.16
N PRO A 136 -24.00 1.05 12.25
CA PRO A 136 -24.49 0.41 13.46
C PRO A 136 -25.72 -0.43 13.14
N ARG A 137 -25.74 -1.67 13.63
CA ARG A 137 -26.93 -2.52 13.65
C ARG A 137 -27.24 -2.89 15.08
N ASP A 138 -28.48 -3.30 15.31
CA ASP A 138 -28.91 -3.96 16.55
C ASP A 138 -28.20 -5.33 16.67
N GLY A 139 -26.92 -5.32 17.06
CA GLY A 139 -26.07 -6.50 17.21
C GLY A 139 -24.57 -6.18 17.17
N PRO A 140 -23.70 -7.10 17.63
CA PRO A 140 -22.25 -6.87 17.73
C PRO A 140 -21.52 -6.82 16.38
N ALA A 141 -22.17 -7.20 15.27
CA ALA A 141 -21.57 -7.22 13.94
C ALA A 141 -21.76 -5.87 13.22
N MET A 142 -20.71 -5.06 13.16
CA MET A 142 -20.66 -3.85 12.35
C MET A 142 -20.50 -4.22 10.88
N ARG A 143 -21.41 -3.75 10.01
CA ARG A 143 -21.22 -3.86 8.56
C ARG A 143 -20.25 -2.78 8.11
N ARG A 144 -19.06 -3.18 7.69
CA ARG A 144 -18.17 -2.33 6.90
C ARG A 144 -18.77 -2.20 5.50
N LYS A 145 -19.05 -0.99 5.07
CA LYS A 145 -19.33 -0.69 3.66
C LYS A 145 -18.20 0.13 3.10
N SER A 146 -17.71 -0.29 1.94
CA SER A 146 -16.72 0.49 1.20
C SER A 146 -17.25 1.90 0.88
N PRO A 147 -16.40 2.93 0.98
CA PRO A 147 -16.74 4.32 0.69
C PRO A 147 -16.89 4.59 -0.82
N GLU A 148 -16.85 3.57 -1.68
CA GLU A 148 -17.10 3.61 -3.14
C GLU A 148 -18.13 4.64 -3.61
N CYS A 149 -19.22 4.79 -2.85
CA CYS A 149 -20.26 5.75 -3.19
C CYS A 149 -19.72 7.19 -3.19
N LEU A 150 -18.94 7.55 -2.17
CA LEU A 150 -18.28 8.85 -2.10
C LEU A 150 -17.23 8.99 -3.18
N MET A 151 -16.45 7.94 -3.45
CA MET A 151 -15.40 7.98 -4.47
C MET A 151 -15.97 8.24 -5.85
N HIS A 152 -17.05 7.55 -6.23
CA HIS A 152 -17.73 7.82 -7.49
C HIS A 152 -18.27 9.25 -7.58
N ILE A 153 -18.72 9.82 -6.46
CA ILE A 153 -19.25 11.17 -6.42
C ILE A 153 -18.09 12.17 -6.56
N LEU A 154 -17.05 12.06 -5.74
CA LEU A 154 -15.88 12.95 -5.80
C LEU A 154 -15.20 12.87 -7.16
N SER A 155 -15.10 11.69 -7.75
CA SER A 155 -14.55 11.50 -9.10
C SER A 155 -15.40 12.12 -10.21
N SER A 156 -16.66 12.41 -9.94
CA SER A 156 -17.55 13.08 -10.88
C SER A 156 -17.65 14.58 -10.60
N VAL A 157 -17.60 15.00 -9.34
CA VAL A 157 -17.68 16.40 -8.91
C VAL A 157 -16.36 17.14 -9.15
N VAL A 158 -15.21 16.55 -8.79
CA VAL A 158 -13.90 17.19 -8.97
C VAL A 158 -13.67 17.59 -10.44
N PRO A 159 -13.91 16.73 -11.45
CA PRO A 159 -13.76 17.15 -12.84
C PRO A 159 -14.68 18.29 -13.25
N MET A 160 -15.90 18.35 -12.72
CA MET A 160 -16.83 19.44 -13.04
C MET A 160 -16.37 20.76 -12.44
N VAL A 161 -15.87 20.74 -11.21
CA VAL A 161 -15.28 21.92 -10.57
C VAL A 161 -14.05 22.41 -11.34
N VAL A 162 -13.16 21.50 -11.76
CA VAL A 162 -11.96 21.85 -12.55
C VAL A 162 -12.34 22.47 -13.89
N GLU A 163 -13.30 21.90 -14.60
CA GLU A 163 -13.76 22.44 -15.89
C GLU A 163 -14.47 23.77 -15.74
N GLY A 164 -15.32 23.91 -14.72
CA GLY A 164 -15.92 25.17 -14.33
C GLY A 164 -14.85 26.22 -14.07
N HIS A 165 -13.83 25.89 -13.26
CA HIS A 165 -12.71 26.78 -12.95
C HIS A 165 -12.00 27.27 -14.21
N CYS A 166 -11.72 26.36 -15.16
CA CYS A 166 -11.12 26.72 -16.44
C CYS A 166 -12.01 27.65 -17.27
N GLU A 167 -13.33 27.44 -17.26
CA GLU A 167 -14.29 28.32 -17.92
C GLU A 167 -14.33 29.71 -17.28
N GLY A 168 -14.36 29.77 -15.95
CA GLY A 168 -14.33 31.01 -15.18
C GLY A 168 -13.06 31.82 -15.44
N GLN A 169 -11.91 31.14 -15.48
CA GLN A 169 -10.63 31.73 -15.84
C GLN A 169 -10.64 32.30 -17.28
N ARG A 170 -11.15 31.53 -18.24
CA ARG A 170 -11.29 31.99 -19.64
C ARG A 170 -12.18 33.23 -19.74
N ALA A 171 -13.32 33.24 -19.05
CA ALA A 171 -14.22 34.39 -19.02
C ALA A 171 -13.58 35.62 -18.36
N ALA A 172 -12.89 35.44 -17.23
CA ALA A 172 -12.19 36.52 -16.54
C ALA A 172 -11.04 37.11 -17.38
N ALA A 173 -10.26 36.26 -18.03
CA ALA A 173 -9.16 36.66 -18.89
C ALA A 173 -9.67 37.40 -20.14
N ALA A 174 -10.76 36.92 -20.76
CA ALA A 174 -11.41 37.61 -21.87
C ALA A 174 -11.92 39.01 -21.47
N ALA A 175 -12.52 39.14 -20.28
CA ALA A 175 -12.95 40.43 -19.75
C ALA A 175 -11.78 41.40 -19.46
N ALA A 176 -10.62 40.86 -19.09
CA ALA A 176 -9.40 41.63 -18.83
C ALA A 176 -8.54 41.89 -20.08
N GLY A 177 -8.86 41.30 -21.24
CA GLY A 177 -8.01 41.35 -22.44
C GLY A 177 -6.68 40.61 -22.27
N GLN A 178 -6.62 39.59 -21.41
CA GLN A 178 -5.42 38.81 -21.10
C GLN A 178 -5.57 37.36 -21.61
N PRO A 179 -4.46 36.65 -21.89
CA PRO A 179 -4.52 35.22 -22.14
C PRO A 179 -4.98 34.49 -20.86
N ALA A 180 -5.82 33.46 -21.04
CA ALA A 180 -6.29 32.64 -19.92
C ALA A 180 -5.12 31.83 -19.35
N GLY A 181 -4.69 32.17 -18.14
CA GLY A 181 -3.78 31.35 -17.35
C GLY A 181 -4.54 30.31 -16.52
N GLY A 182 -3.92 29.16 -16.24
CA GLY A 182 -4.39 28.26 -15.20
C GLY A 182 -3.83 28.70 -13.84
N THR A 183 -4.61 28.57 -12.77
CA THR A 183 -4.10 28.73 -11.39
C THR A 183 -4.10 27.43 -10.61
N LEU A 184 -4.84 26.41 -11.04
CA LEU A 184 -4.89 25.12 -10.37
C LEU A 184 -3.55 24.40 -10.47
N GLU A 185 -2.91 24.18 -9.32
CA GLU A 185 -1.59 23.59 -9.13
C GLU A 185 -1.63 22.14 -8.64
N SER A 186 -2.62 21.78 -7.80
CA SER A 186 -2.72 20.43 -7.24
C SER A 186 -4.15 19.91 -7.08
N ILE A 187 -4.31 18.59 -7.23
CA ILE A 187 -5.50 17.83 -6.85
C ILE A 187 -5.04 16.70 -5.92
N GLU A 188 -5.52 16.69 -4.70
CA GLU A 188 -5.21 15.68 -3.70
C GLU A 188 -6.49 14.95 -3.30
N TYR A 189 -6.43 13.64 -3.29
CA TYR A 189 -7.42 12.78 -2.66
C TYR A 189 -6.76 12.26 -1.37
N SER A 190 -7.42 12.47 -0.24
CA SER A 190 -6.85 12.14 1.07
C SER A 190 -7.81 11.23 1.81
N GLU A 191 -7.41 9.98 1.95
CA GLU A 191 -8.06 9.05 2.86
C GLU A 191 -7.74 9.44 4.30
N PHE A 192 -8.70 9.31 5.21
CA PHE A 192 -8.43 9.31 6.64
C PHE A 192 -8.75 7.96 7.27
N ASN A 193 -7.84 7.50 8.13
CA ASN A 193 -7.82 6.17 8.78
C ASN A 193 -8.94 5.96 9.83
N THR A 194 -10.02 6.73 9.75
CA THR A 194 -11.10 6.71 10.73
C THR A 194 -12.39 6.26 10.07
N ALA A 195 -12.94 5.17 10.58
CA ALA A 195 -14.29 4.73 10.27
C ALA A 195 -15.31 5.83 10.60
N ILE A 196 -16.25 6.09 9.69
CA ILE A 196 -17.37 6.99 9.99
C ILE A 196 -18.62 6.18 10.22
N ALA A 197 -19.23 6.40 11.38
CA ALA A 197 -20.57 5.92 11.65
C ALA A 197 -21.58 6.69 10.79
N ILE A 198 -22.28 5.99 9.89
CA ILE A 198 -23.43 6.54 9.16
C ILE A 198 -24.67 5.76 9.52
N ASP A 199 -25.79 6.47 9.64
CA ASP A 199 -27.08 5.84 9.86
C ASP A 199 -27.61 5.21 8.55
N ASP A 200 -28.65 4.40 8.71
CA ASP A 200 -29.28 3.68 7.61
C ASP A 200 -29.97 4.63 6.59
N ASP A 201 -30.45 5.80 7.03
CA ASP A 201 -31.10 6.78 6.17
C ASP A 201 -30.09 7.47 5.25
N GLU A 202 -28.96 7.89 5.82
CA GLU A 202 -27.84 8.44 5.08
C GLU A 202 -27.27 7.41 4.11
N SER A 203 -27.10 6.16 4.55
CA SER A 203 -26.65 5.09 3.66
C SER A 203 -27.59 4.91 2.46
N ARG A 204 -28.91 4.93 2.70
CA ARG A 204 -29.93 4.88 1.64
C ARG A 204 -29.86 6.09 0.72
N GLU A 205 -29.65 7.28 1.25
CA GLU A 205 -29.58 8.51 0.46
C GLU A 205 -28.34 8.54 -0.44
N LEU A 206 -27.17 8.21 0.10
CA LEU A 206 -25.94 8.05 -0.68
C LEU A 206 -26.13 7.05 -1.83
N GLN A 207 -26.80 5.92 -1.57
CA GLN A 207 -27.13 4.96 -2.63
C GLN A 207 -28.09 5.53 -3.69
N ARG A 208 -29.08 6.35 -3.31
CA ARG A 208 -29.97 7.02 -4.27
C ARG A 208 -29.21 8.01 -5.13
N ILE A 209 -28.35 8.82 -4.53
CA ILE A 209 -27.46 9.77 -5.22
C ILE A 209 -26.60 9.02 -6.24
N ARG A 210 -25.90 7.96 -5.82
CA ARG A 210 -25.09 7.12 -6.71
C ARG A 210 -25.90 6.58 -7.88
N ARG A 211 -27.13 6.09 -7.64
CA ARG A 211 -28.02 5.60 -8.71
C ARG A 211 -28.45 6.71 -9.67
N ARG A 212 -28.73 7.91 -9.17
CA ARG A 212 -29.07 9.07 -10.00
C ARG A 212 -27.89 9.47 -10.88
N GLN A 213 -26.70 9.57 -10.30
CA GLN A 213 -25.48 9.90 -11.03
C GLN A 213 -25.10 8.82 -12.05
N LYS A 214 -25.23 7.53 -11.71
CA LYS A 214 -24.97 6.42 -12.65
C LYS A 214 -25.93 6.43 -13.85
N LYS A 215 -27.17 6.91 -13.66
CA LYS A 215 -28.16 7.05 -14.73
C LYS A 215 -27.97 8.32 -15.55
N GLY A 216 -27.45 9.39 -14.95
CA GLY A 216 -27.13 10.62 -15.65
C GLY A 216 -25.91 10.43 -16.54
N SER A 217 -26.03 10.73 -17.84
CA SER A 217 -24.84 10.94 -18.65
C SER A 217 -24.07 12.13 -18.06
N LEU A 218 -22.76 11.98 -17.88
CA LEU A 218 -21.90 13.14 -17.61
C LEU A 218 -22.16 14.22 -18.67
N PRO A 219 -22.17 15.52 -18.30
CA PRO A 219 -22.30 16.58 -19.30
C PRO A 219 -21.17 16.44 -20.33
N PRO A 220 -21.40 16.85 -21.59
CA PRO A 220 -20.37 16.82 -22.62
C PRO A 220 -19.06 17.46 -22.11
N PRO A 221 -17.89 16.91 -22.46
CA PRO A 221 -16.60 17.57 -22.22
C PRO A 221 -16.60 19.01 -22.77
N LEU A 222 -15.85 19.90 -22.13
CA LEU A 222 -15.61 21.22 -22.69
C LEU A 222 -14.96 21.13 -24.07
N ASP A 223 -15.37 22.02 -24.96
CA ASP A 223 -14.77 22.21 -26.28
C ASP A 223 -14.33 23.68 -26.44
N PRO A 224 -13.01 23.98 -26.48
CA PRO A 224 -11.90 23.02 -26.46
C PRO A 224 -11.70 22.36 -25.08
N PRO A 225 -11.08 21.16 -25.02
CA PRO A 225 -10.72 20.54 -23.75
C PRO A 225 -9.82 21.44 -22.89
N PRO A 226 -9.96 21.40 -21.55
CA PRO A 226 -9.19 22.26 -20.67
C PRO A 226 -7.70 21.93 -20.76
N THR A 227 -6.87 22.98 -20.77
CA THR A 227 -5.42 22.88 -20.68
C THR A 227 -5.00 23.39 -19.29
N LEU A 228 -4.58 22.47 -18.43
CA LEU A 228 -4.21 22.76 -17.05
C LEU A 228 -2.70 23.02 -16.99
N THR A 229 -2.28 24.22 -17.43
CA THR A 229 -0.85 24.57 -17.55
C THR A 229 -0.13 24.73 -16.22
N SER A 230 -0.86 24.85 -15.11
CA SER A 230 -0.29 25.04 -13.78
C SER A 230 -0.40 23.78 -12.92
N LEU A 231 -1.18 22.77 -13.35
CA LEU A 231 -1.39 21.56 -12.57
C LEU A 231 -0.11 20.72 -12.60
N THR A 232 0.56 20.64 -11.46
CA THR A 232 1.83 19.91 -11.28
C THR A 232 1.63 18.60 -10.53
N SER A 233 0.55 18.43 -9.77
CA SER A 233 0.37 17.25 -8.91
C SER A 233 -1.06 16.74 -8.90
N ILE A 234 -1.22 15.42 -9.05
CA ILE A 234 -2.47 14.69 -8.76
C ILE A 234 -2.11 13.52 -7.83
N THR A 235 -2.56 13.55 -6.58
CA THR A 235 -2.11 12.58 -5.56
C THR A 235 -3.26 11.90 -4.82
N GLY A 236 -2.92 10.74 -4.23
CA GLY A 236 -3.81 9.92 -3.40
C GLY A 236 -5.05 9.39 -4.12
N ILE A 237 -5.01 9.26 -5.45
CA ILE A 237 -6.18 8.80 -6.20
C ILE A 237 -6.59 7.42 -5.63
N PRO A 238 -7.83 7.29 -5.12
CA PRO A 238 -8.27 6.11 -4.41
C PRO A 238 -8.16 4.86 -5.28
N GLY A 239 -7.64 3.79 -4.69
CA GLY A 239 -7.79 2.46 -5.23
C GLY A 239 -9.25 1.99 -5.16
N ASP A 240 -9.70 1.22 -6.16
CA ASP A 240 -10.84 0.34 -5.92
C ASP A 240 -10.26 -0.88 -5.20
N GLU A 241 -10.32 -0.90 -3.86
CA GLU A 241 -10.07 -2.14 -3.13
C GLU A 241 -11.02 -3.19 -3.70
N GLU A 242 -10.50 -4.39 -4.00
CA GLU A 242 -11.21 -5.49 -4.66
C GLU A 242 -12.58 -5.72 -4.02
N SER A 243 -13.60 -5.04 -4.56
CA SER A 243 -14.96 -5.36 -4.20
C SER A 243 -15.20 -6.76 -4.76
N ILE A 244 -15.76 -7.66 -3.94
CA ILE A 244 -16.22 -9.02 -4.31
C ILE A 244 -17.09 -9.02 -5.59
N HIS A 245 -17.53 -7.86 -6.06
CA HIS A 245 -18.37 -7.65 -7.23
C HIS A 245 -17.61 -7.30 -8.51
N GLY A 246 -16.31 -7.61 -8.58
CA GLY A 246 -15.46 -7.48 -9.78
C GLY A 246 -14.78 -6.11 -9.93
N PRO A 247 -13.79 -6.01 -10.84
CA PRO A 247 -12.95 -4.82 -10.98
C PRO A 247 -13.80 -3.63 -11.45
N ARG A 248 -13.88 -2.58 -10.66
CA ARG A 248 -14.56 -1.36 -11.09
C ARG A 248 -13.56 -0.37 -11.63
N GLN A 249 -14.11 0.52 -12.44
CA GLN A 249 -13.31 1.53 -13.10
C GLN A 249 -12.95 2.62 -12.08
N PRO A 250 -11.67 2.87 -11.80
CA PRO A 250 -11.17 3.89 -10.94
C PRO A 250 -11.57 5.27 -11.42
N ALA A 251 -11.57 6.11 -10.41
CA ALA A 251 -12.11 7.43 -10.35
C ALA A 251 -11.05 8.47 -10.76
N PHE A 252 -10.45 8.34 -11.96
CA PHE A 252 -9.49 9.33 -12.43
C PHE A 252 -10.14 10.70 -12.66
N PRO A 253 -9.57 11.80 -12.14
CA PRO A 253 -10.03 13.13 -12.50
C PRO A 253 -9.83 13.36 -14.00
N GLY A 254 -10.84 13.91 -14.68
CA GLY A 254 -10.77 14.21 -16.11
C GLY A 254 -10.93 13.00 -17.04
N ARG A 255 -11.26 11.82 -16.51
CA ARG A 255 -11.48 10.61 -17.31
C ARG A 255 -12.44 10.87 -18.48
N ARG A 256 -12.01 10.52 -19.70
CA ARG A 256 -12.74 10.73 -20.97
C ARG A 256 -13.04 12.19 -21.32
N ARG A 257 -12.47 13.15 -20.59
CA ARG A 257 -12.65 14.60 -20.83
C ARG A 257 -11.47 15.24 -21.58
N LYS A 258 -10.46 14.43 -21.95
CA LYS A 258 -9.32 14.83 -22.80
C LYS A 258 -8.54 16.04 -22.26
N TRP A 259 -8.40 16.11 -20.94
CA TRP A 259 -7.61 17.17 -20.29
C TRP A 259 -6.18 17.16 -20.82
N ARG A 260 -5.62 18.35 -21.04
CA ARG A 260 -4.21 18.53 -21.41
C ARG A 260 -3.43 18.97 -20.18
N LEU A 261 -2.39 18.22 -19.81
CA LEU A 261 -1.70 18.35 -18.52
C LEU A 261 -0.19 18.62 -18.71
N PRO A 262 0.19 19.65 -19.49
CA PRO A 262 1.57 19.80 -19.96
C PRO A 262 2.61 19.98 -18.85
N SER A 263 2.18 20.43 -17.66
CA SER A 263 3.04 20.71 -16.50
C SER A 263 2.93 19.67 -15.39
N LEU A 264 2.20 18.57 -15.60
CA LEU A 264 1.99 17.56 -14.57
C LEU A 264 3.30 16.84 -14.25
N GLU A 265 3.79 17.01 -13.03
CA GLU A 265 5.07 16.46 -12.57
C GLU A 265 4.88 15.23 -11.69
N ARG A 266 3.80 15.15 -10.90
CA ARG A 266 3.54 14.07 -9.95
C ARG A 266 2.16 13.44 -10.15
N VAL A 267 2.12 12.12 -10.22
CA VAL A 267 0.89 11.32 -10.15
C VAL A 267 1.06 10.28 -9.06
N GLN A 268 0.14 10.23 -8.08
CA GLN A 268 0.10 9.20 -7.05
C GLN A 268 -1.30 8.58 -6.97
N ALA A 269 -1.38 7.24 -7.04
CA ALA A 269 -2.61 6.46 -6.98
C ALA A 269 -2.41 5.13 -6.23
N GLU A 270 -3.45 4.69 -5.52
CA GLU A 270 -3.42 3.53 -4.63
C GLU A 270 -4.12 2.27 -5.20
N TRP A 271 -4.62 2.27 -6.44
CA TRP A 271 -5.19 1.04 -7.05
C TRP A 271 -4.14 0.04 -7.47
N THR A 272 -4.55 -1.19 -7.76
CA THR A 272 -3.87 -2.14 -8.66
C THR A 272 -4.21 -1.83 -10.13
N ALA A 273 -3.22 -1.52 -10.97
CA ALA A 273 -3.48 -1.10 -12.37
C ALA A 273 -3.92 -2.23 -13.34
N THR A 274 -4.26 -3.42 -12.85
CA THR A 274 -4.59 -4.60 -13.67
C THR A 274 -5.74 -4.34 -14.63
N ALA A 275 -6.75 -3.56 -14.23
CA ALA A 275 -7.95 -3.35 -15.03
C ALA A 275 -7.91 -2.10 -15.95
N LEU A 276 -7.02 -1.11 -15.75
CA LEU A 276 -7.13 0.21 -16.40
C LEU A 276 -5.82 0.83 -16.86
N GLY A 277 -5.03 0.03 -17.57
CA GLY A 277 -3.81 0.55 -18.19
C GLY A 277 -4.05 1.74 -19.13
N GLY A 278 -5.30 1.98 -19.58
CA GLY A 278 -5.60 3.01 -20.55
C GLY A 278 -5.71 4.43 -20.06
N GLU A 279 -6.49 4.66 -19.03
CA GLU A 279 -6.75 6.00 -18.51
C GLU A 279 -5.49 6.61 -17.89
N LEU A 280 -4.70 5.82 -17.17
CA LEU A 280 -3.39 6.26 -16.70
C LEU A 280 -2.48 6.63 -17.86
N GLY A 281 -2.52 5.87 -18.96
CA GLY A 281 -1.70 6.11 -20.14
C GLY A 281 -2.07 7.41 -20.84
N ASP A 282 -3.37 7.71 -20.93
CA ASP A 282 -3.86 8.97 -21.48
C ASP A 282 -3.42 10.17 -20.62
N MET A 283 -3.47 10.03 -19.28
CA MET A 283 -3.06 11.08 -18.34
C MET A 283 -1.54 11.33 -18.39
N VAL A 284 -0.74 10.25 -18.34
CA VAL A 284 0.72 10.33 -18.46
C VAL A 284 1.10 10.90 -19.83
N GLY A 285 0.41 10.49 -20.90
CA GLY A 285 0.65 10.99 -22.25
C GLY A 285 0.23 12.44 -22.48
N ALA A 286 -0.65 12.98 -21.63
CA ALA A 286 -0.98 14.39 -21.63
C ALA A 286 0.11 15.26 -20.95
N SER A 287 1.07 14.64 -20.24
CA SER A 287 2.18 15.34 -19.58
C SER A 287 3.46 15.37 -20.43
N ARG A 288 4.24 16.43 -20.25
CA ARG A 288 5.61 16.58 -20.79
C ARG A 288 6.68 16.71 -19.71
N ARG A 289 6.28 16.72 -18.43
CA ARG A 289 7.14 17.02 -17.28
C ARG A 289 6.99 16.01 -16.16
N LEU A 290 6.48 14.82 -16.46
CA LEU A 290 6.27 13.80 -15.44
C LEU A 290 7.63 13.40 -14.84
N LYS A 291 7.78 13.69 -13.55
CA LYS A 291 8.96 13.36 -12.74
C LYS A 291 8.67 12.21 -11.81
N GLU A 292 7.46 12.15 -11.27
CA GLU A 292 7.08 11.16 -10.26
C GLU A 292 5.80 10.42 -10.68
N LEU A 293 5.89 9.08 -10.75
CA LEU A 293 4.75 8.22 -11.05
C LEU A 293 4.64 7.13 -9.99
N GLN A 294 3.76 7.36 -9.00
CA GLN A 294 3.49 6.48 -7.89
C GLN A 294 2.18 5.73 -8.08
N VAL A 295 2.21 4.57 -8.71
CA VAL A 295 1.00 3.80 -8.97
C VAL A 295 1.26 2.34 -8.68
N HIS A 296 0.49 1.82 -7.74
CA HIS A 296 0.49 0.41 -7.43
C HIS A 296 0.00 -0.41 -8.64
N SER A 297 0.85 -1.28 -9.17
CA SER A 297 0.62 -1.92 -10.46
C SER A 297 1.55 -3.11 -10.58
N ASN A 298 1.10 -4.20 -11.18
CA ASN A 298 2.07 -5.19 -11.66
C ASN A 298 2.91 -4.59 -12.81
N PRO A 299 4.09 -5.15 -13.11
CA PRO A 299 4.99 -4.57 -14.12
C PRO A 299 4.38 -4.57 -15.52
N ASP A 300 3.58 -5.58 -15.87
CA ASP A 300 3.01 -5.71 -17.20
C ASP A 300 1.93 -4.66 -17.47
N SER A 301 1.03 -4.44 -16.51
CA SER A 301 0.00 -3.42 -16.58
C SER A 301 0.62 -2.04 -16.75
N MET A 302 1.68 -1.73 -15.99
CA MET A 302 2.43 -0.49 -16.18
C MET A 302 3.09 -0.42 -17.56
N ALA A 303 3.69 -1.52 -18.04
CA ALA A 303 4.27 -1.56 -19.39
C ALA A 303 3.21 -1.26 -20.45
N ASN A 304 2.03 -1.85 -20.33
CA ASN A 304 0.88 -1.63 -21.22
C ASN A 304 0.37 -0.20 -21.18
N THR A 305 0.37 0.43 -20.01
CA THR A 305 0.08 1.87 -19.85
C THR A 305 1.09 2.72 -20.61
N LEU A 306 2.38 2.55 -20.33
CA LEU A 306 3.43 3.38 -20.91
C LEU A 306 3.58 3.13 -22.42
N ARG A 307 3.21 1.96 -22.93
CA ARG A 307 3.19 1.64 -24.37
C ARG A 307 2.29 2.56 -25.19
N ARG A 308 1.30 3.20 -24.57
CA ARG A 308 0.42 4.17 -25.24
C ARG A 308 1.11 5.49 -25.57
N LEU A 309 2.21 5.78 -24.90
CA LEU A 309 3.04 6.94 -25.16
C LEU A 309 3.82 6.75 -26.48
N PRO A 310 4.09 7.83 -27.22
CA PRO A 310 4.94 7.76 -28.40
C PRO A 310 6.35 7.29 -28.04
N VAL A 311 6.94 6.49 -28.93
CA VAL A 311 8.35 6.09 -28.83
C VAL A 311 9.23 7.31 -29.05
N ALA A 312 10.32 7.42 -28.31
CA ALA A 312 11.30 8.49 -28.47
C ALA A 312 12.01 8.35 -29.81
N GLU A 313 12.01 9.43 -30.62
CA GLU A 313 12.84 9.47 -31.82
C GLU A 313 14.33 9.48 -31.45
N ALA A 314 15.15 8.85 -32.28
CA ALA A 314 16.59 8.76 -32.03
C ALA A 314 17.21 10.17 -31.86
N GLY A 315 17.84 10.40 -30.70
CA GLY A 315 18.48 11.68 -30.37
C GLY A 315 17.56 12.75 -29.77
N GLN A 316 16.25 12.50 -29.65
CA GLN A 316 15.33 13.40 -28.94
C GLN A 316 15.05 12.90 -27.52
N PRO A 317 14.88 13.82 -26.54
CA PRO A 317 14.36 13.45 -25.23
C PRO A 317 12.96 12.86 -25.39
N GLY A 318 12.78 11.60 -24.99
CA GLY A 318 11.48 10.94 -25.02
C GLY A 318 10.50 11.52 -24.00
N PRO A 319 9.21 11.16 -24.07
CA PRO A 319 8.16 11.67 -23.18
C PRO A 319 8.41 11.36 -21.69
N LEU A 320 9.23 10.34 -21.38
CA LEU A 320 9.59 9.95 -20.01
C LEU A 320 11.04 10.29 -19.66
N SER A 321 11.71 11.14 -20.45
CA SER A 321 13.11 11.52 -20.19
C SER A 321 13.34 12.24 -18.85
N GLN A 322 12.30 12.87 -18.31
CA GLN A 322 12.32 13.57 -17.02
C GLN A 322 11.81 12.71 -15.87
N LEU A 323 11.48 11.43 -16.08
CA LEU A 323 10.96 10.57 -15.03
C LEU A 323 12.08 10.21 -14.06
N GLU A 324 12.10 10.90 -12.92
CA GLU A 324 13.14 10.77 -11.90
C GLU A 324 12.77 9.77 -10.83
N ASP A 325 11.51 9.76 -10.39
CA ASP A 325 11.07 8.95 -9.28
C ASP A 325 9.96 8.02 -9.75
N LEU A 326 10.35 6.77 -9.88
CA LEU A 326 9.42 5.69 -10.08
C LEU A 326 9.17 5.03 -8.72
N GLU A 327 8.69 5.82 -7.76
CA GLU A 327 8.23 5.27 -6.48
C GLU A 327 7.00 4.42 -6.77
N ASP A 328 6.90 3.23 -6.19
CA ASP A 328 5.72 2.38 -6.32
C ASP A 328 5.28 1.87 -7.70
N VAL A 329 6.08 1.97 -8.78
CA VAL A 329 5.99 1.00 -9.92
C VAL A 329 6.55 -0.36 -9.52
N GLY A 330 6.11 -0.80 -8.36
CA GLY A 330 7.09 -1.05 -7.33
C GLY A 330 6.51 -1.41 -5.99
N THR A 331 5.28 -0.99 -5.70
CA THR A 331 4.43 -1.91 -4.96
C THR A 331 3.88 -2.87 -6.03
N LEU A 332 4.78 -3.70 -6.56
CA LEU A 332 4.49 -4.78 -7.51
C LEU A 332 3.89 -5.92 -6.71
N THR A 333 2.77 -5.63 -6.08
CA THR A 333 2.08 -6.58 -5.24
C THR A 333 1.64 -7.75 -6.08
N PHE A 334 1.85 -8.91 -5.49
CA PHE A 334 1.26 -10.16 -5.91
C PHE A 334 -0.11 -10.21 -5.23
N VAL A 335 -0.96 -9.22 -5.50
CA VAL A 335 -2.31 -9.19 -4.94
C VAL A 335 -3.29 -9.15 -6.09
N ALA A 336 -3.77 -10.35 -6.39
CA ALA A 336 -5.18 -10.56 -6.65
C ALA A 336 -5.52 -11.86 -5.92
N MET A 337 -6.55 -11.83 -5.06
CA MET A 337 -6.98 -13.03 -4.33
C MET A 337 -7.42 -14.17 -5.26
N ASP A 338 -7.64 -13.89 -6.55
CA ASP A 338 -8.02 -14.85 -7.58
C ASP A 338 -7.00 -14.97 -8.75
N ASP A 339 -5.99 -14.09 -8.87
CA ASP A 339 -5.01 -14.05 -9.98
C ASP A 339 -3.57 -13.82 -9.46
N PHE A 340 -3.05 -14.77 -8.67
CA PHE A 340 -1.64 -14.75 -8.25
C PHE A 340 -0.73 -14.72 -9.48
N ILE A 341 0.00 -13.62 -9.67
CA ILE A 341 1.01 -13.51 -10.72
C ILE A 341 2.21 -14.32 -10.28
N SER A 342 2.60 -15.32 -11.05
CA SER A 342 3.82 -16.09 -10.75
C SER A 342 5.07 -15.19 -10.83
N PHE A 343 6.15 -15.55 -10.12
CA PHE A 343 7.46 -14.88 -10.26
C PHE A 343 7.92 -14.79 -11.72
N ASP A 344 7.60 -15.80 -12.56
CA ASP A 344 7.95 -15.81 -13.97
C ASP A 344 7.17 -14.75 -14.76
N GLU A 345 5.85 -14.66 -14.59
CA GLU A 345 5.02 -13.63 -15.23
C GLU A 345 5.42 -12.22 -14.79
N TRP A 346 5.72 -12.06 -13.51
CA TRP A 346 6.22 -10.81 -12.95
C TRP A 346 7.55 -10.42 -13.61
N ARG A 347 8.48 -11.36 -13.73
CA ARG A 347 9.80 -11.15 -14.36
C ARG A 347 9.65 -10.73 -15.81
N GLU A 348 8.79 -11.42 -16.56
CA GLU A 348 8.52 -11.07 -17.95
C GLU A 348 7.86 -9.70 -18.08
N GLY A 349 6.91 -9.39 -17.18
CA GLY A 349 6.31 -8.07 -17.06
C GLY A 349 7.37 -6.99 -16.82
N LEU A 350 8.35 -7.25 -15.95
CA LEU A 350 9.44 -6.32 -15.67
C LEU A 350 10.32 -6.08 -16.89
N GLY A 351 10.63 -7.12 -17.67
CA GLY A 351 11.35 -6.96 -18.94
C GLY A 351 10.55 -6.13 -19.96
N ARG A 352 9.23 -6.33 -20.01
CA ARG A 352 8.31 -5.53 -20.85
C ARG A 352 8.24 -4.07 -20.40
N LEU A 353 8.24 -3.82 -19.09
CA LEU A 353 8.29 -2.49 -18.52
C LEU A 353 9.62 -1.79 -18.82
N GLN A 354 10.75 -2.49 -18.64
CA GLN A 354 12.08 -1.99 -18.99
C GLN A 354 12.12 -1.51 -20.44
N THR A 355 11.63 -2.35 -21.35
CA THR A 355 11.57 -2.03 -22.80
C THR A 355 10.72 -0.79 -23.03
N ALA A 356 9.52 -0.72 -22.44
CA ALA A 356 8.66 0.45 -22.56
C ALA A 356 9.36 1.72 -22.04
N LEU A 357 9.97 1.69 -20.86
CA LEU A 357 10.68 2.85 -20.29
C LEU A 357 11.82 3.32 -21.20
N VAL A 358 12.67 2.41 -21.67
CA VAL A 358 13.80 2.72 -22.56
C VAL A 358 13.32 3.31 -23.89
N ASP A 359 12.30 2.70 -24.50
CA ASP A 359 11.72 3.19 -25.77
C ASP A 359 11.12 4.58 -25.63
N ARG A 360 10.67 4.98 -24.43
CA ARG A 360 10.16 6.33 -24.14
C ARG A 360 11.25 7.28 -23.61
N GLY A 361 12.51 6.89 -23.70
CA GLY A 361 13.66 7.72 -23.33
C GLY A 361 13.91 7.85 -21.83
N CYS A 362 13.33 6.98 -21.00
CA CYS A 362 13.57 6.98 -19.56
C CYS A 362 14.89 6.29 -19.21
N ARG A 363 15.81 7.04 -18.59
CA ARG A 363 17.08 6.56 -18.00
C ARG A 363 17.43 7.30 -16.71
N SER A 364 16.45 7.98 -16.14
CA SER A 364 16.60 8.99 -15.09
C SER A 364 16.07 8.54 -13.74
N ILE A 365 15.66 7.27 -13.60
CA ILE A 365 15.10 6.76 -12.35
C ILE A 365 16.16 6.82 -11.25
N LYS A 366 15.86 7.53 -10.16
CA LYS A 366 16.69 7.73 -8.96
C LYS A 366 16.30 6.80 -7.82
N ARG A 367 15.07 6.27 -7.83
CA ARG A 367 14.55 5.37 -6.80
C ARG A 367 13.68 4.28 -7.43
N PHE A 368 13.89 3.04 -7.01
CA PHE A 368 13.07 1.89 -7.40
C PHE A 368 12.68 1.12 -6.13
N LYS A 369 11.40 0.88 -5.97
CA LYS A 369 10.86 0.05 -4.88
C LYS A 369 10.27 -1.21 -5.51
N ALA A 370 10.41 -2.36 -4.88
CA ALA A 370 9.73 -3.59 -5.27
C ALA A 370 9.07 -4.16 -4.00
N LYS A 371 7.83 -4.62 -4.06
CA LYS A 371 7.20 -5.32 -2.94
C LYS A 371 6.77 -6.70 -3.41
N PHE A 372 7.09 -7.71 -2.63
CA PHE A 372 6.61 -9.08 -2.84
C PHE A 372 5.54 -9.32 -1.78
N GLU A 373 4.35 -9.67 -2.21
CA GLU A 373 3.25 -9.99 -1.31
C GLU A 373 2.94 -11.48 -1.46
N MET A 374 2.55 -12.14 -0.38
CA MET A 374 1.91 -13.47 -0.39
C MET A 374 2.71 -14.72 -0.85
N GLU A 375 3.82 -14.61 -1.59
CA GLU A 375 4.60 -15.79 -2.00
C GLU A 375 5.81 -16.05 -1.08
N PRO A 376 6.05 -17.31 -0.70
CA PRO A 376 7.26 -17.66 0.02
C PRO A 376 8.50 -17.38 -0.84
N ILE A 377 9.56 -16.92 -0.17
CA ILE A 377 10.83 -16.65 -0.84
C ILE A 377 11.51 -17.99 -1.14
N ASP A 378 11.48 -18.41 -2.39
CA ASP A 378 12.05 -19.67 -2.85
C ASP A 378 13.05 -19.48 -4.01
N ARG A 379 13.44 -20.58 -4.68
CA ARG A 379 14.39 -20.56 -5.81
C ARG A 379 14.01 -19.59 -6.94
N ARG A 380 12.72 -19.25 -7.11
CA ARG A 380 12.23 -18.32 -8.14
C ARG A 380 12.71 -16.88 -7.86
N ILE A 381 13.18 -16.59 -6.65
CA ILE A 381 13.73 -15.29 -6.29
C ILE A 381 15.02 -14.94 -7.04
N PHE A 382 15.87 -15.94 -7.37
CA PHE A 382 17.14 -15.69 -8.08
C PHE A 382 16.96 -15.04 -9.46
N PRO A 383 16.18 -15.63 -10.40
CA PRO A 383 15.95 -14.99 -11.70
C PRO A 383 15.18 -13.68 -11.57
N THR A 384 14.33 -13.54 -10.54
CA THR A 384 13.57 -12.31 -10.27
C THR A 384 14.50 -11.16 -9.85
N LEU A 385 15.38 -11.38 -8.87
CA LEU A 385 16.37 -10.39 -8.44
C LEU A 385 17.38 -10.06 -9.54
N SER A 386 17.76 -11.04 -10.37
CA SER A 386 18.59 -10.82 -11.56
C SER A 386 17.90 -9.90 -12.59
N ALA A 387 16.59 -10.06 -12.78
CA ALA A 387 15.82 -9.16 -13.63
C ALA A 387 15.69 -7.75 -13.03
N ILE A 388 15.52 -7.62 -11.71
CA ILE A 388 15.58 -6.32 -11.02
C ILE A 388 16.95 -5.65 -11.18
N GLU A 389 18.03 -6.41 -11.02
CA GLU A 389 19.39 -5.89 -11.22
C GLU A 389 19.61 -5.43 -12.67
N THR A 390 19.09 -6.18 -13.64
CA THR A 390 19.16 -5.80 -15.06
C THR A 390 18.33 -4.55 -15.34
N PHE A 391 17.13 -4.47 -14.76
CA PHE A 391 16.24 -3.32 -14.85
C PHE A 391 16.93 -2.06 -14.31
N THR A 392 17.42 -2.11 -13.08
CA THR A 392 18.07 -0.97 -12.42
C THR A 392 19.29 -0.48 -13.20
N ARG A 393 20.15 -1.39 -13.70
CA ARG A 393 21.28 -1.01 -14.56
C ARG A 393 20.86 -0.34 -15.87
N THR A 394 19.67 -0.63 -16.38
CA THR A 394 19.21 -0.17 -17.70
C THR A 394 18.48 1.17 -17.64
N VAL A 395 17.59 1.35 -16.65
CA VAL A 395 16.67 2.50 -16.58
C VAL A 395 16.98 3.49 -15.47
N CYS A 396 17.82 3.14 -14.50
CA CYS A 396 18.16 4.02 -13.39
C CYS A 396 19.44 4.83 -13.67
N VAL A 397 19.58 5.97 -12.98
CA VAL A 397 20.74 6.88 -13.13
C VAL A 397 22.05 6.20 -12.70
N LYS A 398 21.97 5.28 -11.72
CA LYS A 398 23.10 4.55 -11.16
C LYS A 398 22.68 3.11 -10.81
N PRO A 399 23.60 2.14 -10.91
CA PRO A 399 23.32 0.76 -10.51
C PRO A 399 23.12 0.60 -9.00
N ASP A 400 23.70 1.47 -8.18
CA ASP A 400 23.67 1.39 -6.70
C ASP A 400 22.48 2.12 -6.08
N ILE A 401 21.42 2.36 -6.85
CA ILE A 401 20.23 3.02 -6.33
C ILE A 401 19.58 2.14 -5.25
N PRO A 402 19.10 2.73 -4.14
CA PRO A 402 18.38 1.97 -3.13
C PRO A 402 17.22 1.23 -3.77
N VAL A 403 17.29 -0.11 -3.74
CA VAL A 403 16.17 -1.00 -4.05
C VAL A 403 15.59 -1.43 -2.71
N ASP A 404 14.40 -0.92 -2.42
CA ASP A 404 13.64 -1.35 -1.24
C ASP A 404 12.78 -2.53 -1.65
N ILE A 405 13.15 -3.72 -1.15
CA ILE A 405 12.39 -4.96 -1.35
C ILE A 405 11.60 -5.25 -0.09
N GLY A 406 10.34 -4.83 -0.10
CA GLY A 406 9.42 -5.06 1.01
C GLY A 406 8.75 -6.43 0.91
N ILE A 407 8.69 -7.15 2.03
CA ILE A 407 7.75 -8.25 2.22
C ILE A 407 6.61 -7.65 3.05
N THR A 408 5.46 -7.39 2.43
CA THR A 408 4.32 -6.84 3.17
C THR A 408 3.63 -7.97 3.92
N LEU A 409 3.47 -7.80 5.23
CA LEU A 409 2.70 -8.70 6.08
C LEU A 409 1.22 -8.39 5.88
N SER A 410 0.44 -9.32 5.32
CA SER A 410 -1.02 -9.19 5.30
C SER A 410 -1.54 -9.63 6.66
N GLU A 411 -2.06 -8.68 7.44
CA GLU A 411 -2.69 -8.97 8.75
C GLU A 411 -3.86 -9.95 8.65
N GLU A 412 -4.43 -10.15 7.45
CA GLU A 412 -5.58 -11.02 7.23
C GLU A 412 -5.20 -12.50 7.03
N HIS A 413 -3.92 -12.82 6.75
CA HIS A 413 -3.45 -14.19 6.44
C HIS A 413 -2.32 -14.66 7.36
N LEU A 414 -2.50 -14.46 8.68
CA LEU A 414 -1.49 -14.64 9.76
C LEU A 414 -0.72 -15.97 9.86
N HIS A 415 -0.88 -16.95 8.96
CA HIS A 415 -0.33 -18.30 9.17
C HIS A 415 0.50 -18.90 8.03
N GLU A 416 0.45 -18.41 6.79
CA GLU A 416 1.06 -19.15 5.65
C GLU A 416 1.96 -18.33 4.72
N THR A 417 1.92 -17.00 4.74
CA THR A 417 2.52 -16.16 3.67
C THR A 417 3.85 -15.49 4.00
N GLU A 418 4.44 -15.76 5.17
CA GLU A 418 5.59 -14.99 5.70
C GLU A 418 6.89 -15.78 5.82
N TYR A 419 7.02 -16.85 5.03
CA TYR A 419 8.10 -17.80 5.18
C TYR A 419 9.20 -17.65 4.13
N PHE A 420 10.43 -17.85 4.60
CA PHE A 420 11.60 -18.05 3.75
C PHE A 420 11.84 -19.54 3.51
N ASP A 421 11.87 -19.98 2.25
CA ASP A 421 12.13 -21.38 1.88
C ASP A 421 13.63 -21.67 1.85
N LEU A 422 14.14 -22.27 2.92
CA LEU A 422 15.51 -22.75 3.06
C LEU A 422 15.93 -23.73 1.97
N SER A 423 14.98 -24.40 1.29
CA SER A 423 15.31 -25.28 0.18
C SER A 423 15.93 -24.53 -1.01
N LEU A 424 15.74 -23.21 -1.11
CA LEU A 424 16.41 -22.38 -2.12
C LEU A 424 17.94 -22.46 -2.04
N LEU A 425 18.50 -22.81 -0.87
CA LEU A 425 19.94 -23.03 -0.70
C LEU A 425 20.45 -24.27 -1.47
N CYS A 426 19.57 -25.21 -1.79
CA CYS A 426 19.89 -26.36 -2.64
C CYS A 426 19.86 -25.99 -4.13
N ASP A 427 19.15 -24.90 -4.48
CA ASP A 427 18.87 -24.47 -5.85
C ASP A 427 19.64 -23.19 -6.24
N VAL A 428 20.73 -22.85 -5.54
CA VAL A 428 21.53 -21.64 -5.82
C VAL A 428 22.20 -21.76 -7.19
N PRO A 429 21.95 -20.82 -8.13
CA PRO A 429 22.56 -20.86 -9.45
C PRO A 429 24.09 -20.84 -9.41
N THR A 430 24.74 -21.68 -10.20
CA THR A 430 26.21 -21.66 -10.34
C THR A 430 26.68 -20.87 -11.55
N ARG A 431 25.80 -20.64 -12.53
CA ARG A 431 26.11 -19.91 -13.78
C ARG A 431 24.88 -19.16 -14.30
N PRO A 432 24.87 -17.81 -14.27
CA PRO A 432 25.81 -16.98 -13.51
C PRO A 432 25.66 -17.21 -12.00
N GLU A 433 26.74 -17.05 -11.24
CA GLU A 433 26.67 -17.02 -9.77
C GLU A 433 25.85 -15.80 -9.30
N PRO A 434 25.17 -15.86 -8.14
CA PRO A 434 24.42 -14.74 -7.61
C PRO A 434 25.33 -13.54 -7.38
N SER A 435 24.97 -12.40 -7.97
CA SER A 435 25.70 -11.15 -7.80
C SER A 435 25.65 -10.67 -6.34
N PRO A 436 26.55 -9.75 -5.93
CA PRO A 436 26.47 -9.12 -4.61
C PRO A 436 25.11 -8.44 -4.35
N PHE A 437 24.48 -7.90 -5.41
CA PHE A 437 23.13 -7.36 -5.34
C PHE A 437 22.13 -8.43 -4.90
N ILE A 438 22.12 -9.59 -5.57
CA ILE A 438 21.20 -10.69 -5.27
C ILE A 438 21.44 -11.22 -3.85
N GLN A 439 22.69 -11.50 -3.48
CA GLN A 439 23.03 -12.02 -2.15
C GLN A 439 22.57 -11.09 -1.03
N ARG A 440 22.83 -9.78 -1.18
CA ARG A 440 22.43 -8.77 -0.19
C ARG A 440 20.91 -8.75 0.02
N HIS A 441 20.12 -8.79 -1.05
CA HIS A 441 18.67 -8.75 -0.93
C HIS A 441 18.11 -10.05 -0.34
N ILE A 442 18.68 -11.21 -0.67
CA ILE A 442 18.29 -12.47 -0.03
C ILE A 442 18.59 -12.44 1.48
N GLN A 443 19.75 -11.91 1.90
CA GLN A 443 20.08 -11.72 3.32
C GLN A 443 19.09 -10.79 4.02
N GLN A 444 18.73 -9.66 3.40
CA GLN A 444 17.73 -8.73 3.95
C GLN A 444 16.36 -9.38 4.10
N MET A 445 15.93 -10.13 3.10
CA MET A 445 14.67 -10.88 3.13
C MET A 445 14.69 -11.94 4.24
N ALA A 446 15.75 -12.75 4.34
CA ALA A 446 15.92 -13.73 5.42
C ALA A 446 15.85 -13.07 6.82
N ALA A 447 16.48 -11.91 6.99
CA ALA A 447 16.48 -11.17 8.25
C ALA A 447 15.10 -10.59 8.60
N ALA A 448 14.28 -10.27 7.59
CA ALA A 448 12.96 -9.68 7.73
C ALA A 448 11.83 -10.72 7.91
N SER A 449 12.00 -11.97 7.45
CA SER A 449 11.00 -13.03 7.52
C SER A 449 10.59 -13.39 8.95
N LEU A 450 9.30 -13.72 9.14
CA LEU A 450 8.71 -14.13 10.41
C LEU A 450 8.64 -15.66 10.57
N GLY A 451 8.67 -16.39 9.46
CA GLY A 451 8.83 -17.84 9.42
C GLY A 451 9.97 -18.27 8.50
N ALA A 452 10.44 -19.50 8.70
CA ALA A 452 11.26 -20.19 7.70
C ALA A 452 10.72 -21.60 7.50
N PHE A 453 10.80 -22.13 6.28
CA PHE A 453 10.55 -23.54 6.05
C PHE A 453 11.58 -24.19 5.17
N PHE A 454 11.63 -25.51 5.18
CA PHE A 454 12.33 -26.29 4.17
C PHE A 454 11.31 -27.21 3.51
N THR A 455 11.03 -26.98 2.22
CA THR A 455 10.14 -27.86 1.45
C THR A 455 10.95 -28.95 0.77
N ILE A 456 10.65 -30.20 1.11
CA ILE A 456 11.19 -31.36 0.41
C ILE A 456 10.45 -31.51 -0.91
N ARG A 457 11.17 -31.36 -2.01
CA ARG A 457 10.65 -31.42 -3.37
C ARG A 457 11.09 -32.73 -4.04
N PRO A 458 10.40 -33.21 -5.08
CA PRO A 458 10.75 -34.46 -5.75
C PRO A 458 12.22 -34.54 -6.20
N HIS A 459 12.80 -33.42 -6.68
CA HIS A 459 14.20 -33.41 -7.14
C HIS A 459 15.23 -33.50 -6.00
N HIS A 460 14.84 -33.19 -4.77
CA HIS A 460 15.68 -33.37 -3.57
C HIS A 460 15.90 -34.84 -3.21
N LEU A 461 15.02 -35.74 -3.69
CA LEU A 461 15.13 -37.18 -3.46
C LEU A 461 15.95 -37.88 -4.53
N THR A 462 16.03 -37.30 -5.74
CA THR A 462 16.72 -37.91 -6.88
C THR A 462 18.10 -37.33 -7.14
N THR A 463 18.38 -36.12 -6.63
CA THR A 463 19.67 -35.45 -6.81
C THR A 463 20.46 -35.47 -5.51
N PRO A 464 21.75 -35.89 -5.51
CA PRO A 464 22.59 -35.81 -4.31
C PRO A 464 22.67 -34.36 -3.77
N LEU A 465 22.31 -34.17 -2.50
CA LEU A 465 22.38 -32.88 -1.80
C LEU A 465 23.64 -32.75 -0.93
N ASP A 466 24.61 -33.63 -1.15
CA ASP A 466 25.84 -33.76 -0.37
C ASP A 466 26.98 -32.84 -0.84
N THR A 467 26.83 -32.24 -2.01
CA THR A 467 27.87 -31.45 -2.69
C THR A 467 27.36 -30.04 -3.03
N PRO A 468 27.13 -29.17 -2.02
CA PRO A 468 26.68 -27.81 -2.25
C PRO A 468 27.72 -27.01 -3.05
N SER A 469 27.25 -26.13 -3.92
CA SER A 469 28.13 -25.25 -4.68
C SER A 469 28.83 -24.23 -3.77
N PRO A 470 30.00 -23.69 -4.16
CA PRO A 470 30.66 -22.63 -3.40
C PRO A 470 29.76 -21.41 -3.16
N ALA A 471 28.94 -21.04 -4.16
CA ALA A 471 27.97 -19.96 -4.03
C ALA A 471 26.85 -20.29 -3.03
N ALA A 472 26.38 -21.54 -2.99
CA ALA A 472 25.40 -21.99 -2.00
C ALA A 472 25.95 -21.96 -0.57
N ILE A 473 27.19 -22.41 -0.39
CA ILE A 473 27.90 -22.34 0.90
C ILE A 473 28.03 -20.89 1.35
N ALA A 474 28.58 -20.02 0.50
CA ALA A 474 28.78 -18.62 0.83
C ALA A 474 27.45 -17.90 1.16
N LEU A 475 26.38 -18.20 0.42
CA LEU A 475 25.06 -17.67 0.72
C LEU A 475 24.57 -18.17 2.08
N ALA A 476 24.60 -19.49 2.33
CA ALA A 476 24.15 -20.09 3.59
C ALA A 476 24.89 -19.51 4.80
N GLU A 477 26.21 -19.36 4.73
CA GLU A 477 27.04 -18.79 5.82
C GLU A 477 26.67 -17.33 6.14
N SER A 478 26.07 -16.61 5.19
CA SER A 478 25.70 -15.21 5.35
C SER A 478 24.26 -14.97 5.84
N LEU A 479 23.41 -16.00 5.86
CA LEU A 479 22.00 -15.83 6.22
C LEU A 479 21.79 -15.81 7.75
N THR A 480 21.00 -14.85 8.20
CA THR A 480 20.51 -14.76 9.58
C THR A 480 19.04 -14.41 9.59
N PHE A 481 18.27 -15.10 10.44
CA PHE A 481 16.82 -15.05 10.51
C PHE A 481 16.37 -14.45 11.84
N THR A 482 16.63 -13.15 12.00
CA THR A 482 16.54 -12.48 13.31
C THR A 482 15.13 -12.42 13.91
N LYS A 483 14.10 -12.44 13.05
CA LYS A 483 12.69 -12.34 13.45
C LYS A 483 11.92 -13.64 13.35
N VAL A 484 12.54 -14.70 12.82
CA VAL A 484 11.87 -15.99 12.64
C VAL A 484 11.53 -16.61 13.99
N LEU A 485 10.24 -16.92 14.20
CA LEU A 485 9.75 -17.55 15.42
C LEU A 485 9.58 -19.07 15.25
N ASP A 486 9.22 -19.48 14.03
CA ASP A 486 8.88 -20.84 13.67
C ASP A 486 9.73 -21.32 12.49
N VAL A 487 10.28 -22.53 12.62
CA VAL A 487 10.93 -23.23 11.50
C VAL A 487 10.14 -24.49 11.18
N VAL A 488 9.71 -24.64 9.93
CA VAL A 488 8.87 -25.76 9.49
C VAL A 488 9.63 -26.61 8.47
N ILE A 489 9.57 -27.92 8.59
CA ILE A 489 10.06 -28.84 7.57
C ILE A 489 8.84 -29.58 7.05
N THR A 490 8.56 -29.41 5.77
CA THR A 490 7.36 -29.95 5.13
C THR A 490 7.72 -30.65 3.83
N GLU A 491 6.81 -31.48 3.37
CA GLU A 491 6.87 -32.10 2.05
C GLU A 491 5.98 -31.30 1.10
N ASP A 492 6.36 -31.28 -0.18
CA ASP A 492 5.50 -30.83 -1.25
C ASP A 492 4.39 -31.89 -1.46
N ASP A 493 3.14 -31.46 -1.66
CA ASP A 493 1.97 -32.34 -1.81
C ASP A 493 2.11 -33.33 -3.00
N HIS A 494 3.05 -33.07 -3.91
CA HIS A 494 3.30 -33.88 -5.09
C HIS A 494 4.46 -34.89 -4.94
N VAL A 495 5.03 -35.06 -3.74
CA VAL A 495 6.14 -36.01 -3.54
C VAL A 495 5.66 -37.46 -3.60
N VAL A 496 6.16 -38.20 -4.58
CA VAL A 496 6.03 -39.67 -4.66
C VAL A 496 7.34 -40.28 -4.20
N TYR A 497 7.28 -41.05 -3.11
CA TYR A 497 8.46 -41.71 -2.57
C TYR A 497 8.83 -42.95 -3.39
N PRO A 498 10.12 -43.11 -3.75
CA PRO A 498 10.60 -44.39 -4.23
C PRO A 498 10.45 -45.45 -3.12
N GLU A 499 10.34 -46.73 -3.49
CA GLU A 499 10.23 -47.83 -2.52
C GLU A 499 11.45 -47.94 -1.59
N GLU A 500 12.60 -47.42 -2.03
CA GLU A 500 13.80 -47.30 -1.20
C GLU A 500 13.78 -46.00 -0.39
N GLU A 501 13.89 -46.13 0.94
CA GLU A 501 13.92 -45.00 1.88
C GLU A 501 15.22 -44.18 1.74
N VAL A 502 15.29 -43.31 0.74
CA VAL A 502 16.36 -42.31 0.61
C VAL A 502 15.97 -41.08 1.43
N GLN A 503 16.68 -40.85 2.54
CA GLN A 503 16.50 -39.63 3.34
C GLN A 503 17.32 -38.48 2.75
N PRO A 504 16.70 -37.36 2.36
CA PRO A 504 17.43 -36.19 1.86
C PRO A 504 18.29 -35.60 2.97
N ASP A 505 19.59 -35.45 2.67
CA ASP A 505 20.58 -34.87 3.58
C ASP A 505 21.27 -33.65 2.96
N PRO A 506 20.62 -32.47 2.97
CA PRO A 506 21.22 -31.26 2.43
C PRO A 506 22.40 -30.80 3.30
N VAL A 507 23.62 -31.02 2.80
CA VAL A 507 24.87 -30.59 3.46
C VAL A 507 24.96 -29.06 3.54
N VAL A 508 24.28 -28.33 2.65
CA VAL A 508 24.22 -26.86 2.69
C VAL A 508 23.68 -26.31 4.02
N LEU A 509 22.79 -27.05 4.72
CA LEU A 509 22.26 -26.62 6.01
C LEU A 509 23.31 -26.63 7.14
N ASP A 510 24.39 -27.40 6.98
CA ASP A 510 25.49 -27.44 7.96
C ASP A 510 26.28 -26.14 7.96
N HIS A 511 26.28 -25.42 6.83
CA HIS A 511 26.96 -24.14 6.63
C HIS A 511 26.20 -22.93 7.17
N LEU A 512 24.92 -23.09 7.56
CA LEU A 512 24.22 -22.01 8.27
C LEU A 512 24.96 -21.64 9.57
N PRO A 513 25.02 -20.35 9.97
CA PRO A 513 25.60 -19.96 11.25
C PRO A 513 24.95 -20.69 12.44
N HIS A 514 25.72 -21.01 13.49
CA HIS A 514 25.19 -21.68 14.70
C HIS A 514 24.04 -20.93 15.38
N ASN A 515 23.93 -19.63 15.14
CA ASN A 515 22.88 -18.75 15.61
C ASN A 515 22.03 -18.20 14.46
N ALA A 516 21.87 -18.95 13.36
CA ALA A 516 21.09 -18.52 12.21
C ALA A 516 19.64 -18.13 12.60
N PHE A 517 19.04 -18.82 13.58
CA PHE A 517 17.67 -18.57 14.05
C PHE A 517 17.64 -18.18 15.53
N PRO A 518 18.11 -16.98 15.91
CA PRO A 518 18.31 -16.62 17.31
C PRO A 518 17.00 -16.48 18.10
N ALA A 519 15.90 -16.13 17.42
CA ALA A 519 14.59 -15.91 18.03
C ALA A 519 13.65 -17.12 17.92
N ALA A 520 14.00 -18.14 17.12
CA ALA A 520 13.09 -19.21 16.80
C ALA A 520 12.88 -20.15 18.00
N ARG A 521 11.61 -20.35 18.36
CA ARG A 521 11.21 -21.09 19.57
C ARG A 521 10.64 -22.46 19.26
N ARG A 522 10.19 -22.67 18.02
CA ARG A 522 9.47 -23.87 17.62
C ARG A 522 10.01 -24.42 16.30
N LEU A 523 10.29 -25.72 16.29
CA LEU A 523 10.62 -26.50 15.11
C LEU A 523 9.47 -27.47 14.85
N ILE A 524 8.87 -27.40 13.67
CA ILE A 524 7.79 -28.30 13.25
C ILE A 524 8.33 -29.18 12.13
N VAL A 525 8.22 -30.49 12.26
CA VAL A 525 8.59 -31.46 11.22
C VAL A 525 7.34 -32.21 10.81
N ASN A 526 6.76 -31.77 9.70
CA ASN A 526 5.58 -32.34 9.06
C ASN A 526 5.94 -33.44 8.05
N SER A 527 7.18 -33.91 8.10
CA SER A 527 7.75 -34.82 7.11
C SER A 527 8.38 -36.04 7.76
N ARG A 528 8.19 -37.23 7.17
CA ARG A 528 8.85 -38.45 7.66
C ARG A 528 10.35 -38.40 7.34
N GLU A 529 10.70 -37.92 6.15
CA GLU A 529 12.04 -37.83 5.58
C GLU A 529 12.79 -36.59 6.09
N GLY A 530 12.05 -35.57 6.54
CA GLY A 530 12.55 -34.31 7.09
C GLY A 530 13.26 -34.41 8.44
N LYS A 531 13.33 -35.60 9.04
CA LYS A 531 13.91 -35.81 10.37
C LYS A 531 15.41 -35.55 10.41
N VAL A 532 16.14 -35.85 9.33
CA VAL A 532 17.58 -35.54 9.22
C VAL A 532 17.79 -34.02 9.24
N MET A 533 17.03 -33.31 8.42
CA MET A 533 17.07 -31.85 8.34
C MET A 533 16.67 -31.18 9.66
N GLY A 534 15.64 -31.70 10.33
CA GLY A 534 15.22 -31.21 11.64
C GLY A 534 16.35 -31.27 12.66
N ARG A 535 17.17 -32.34 12.62
CA ARG A 535 18.37 -32.43 13.46
C ARG A 535 19.44 -31.42 13.07
N LYS A 536 19.63 -31.06 11.81
CA LYS A 536 20.62 -30.03 11.45
C LYS A 536 20.15 -28.65 11.89
N ILE A 537 18.89 -28.31 11.61
CA ILE A 537 18.29 -27.01 11.88
C ILE A 537 18.20 -26.72 13.39
N VAL A 538 17.87 -27.71 14.23
CA VAL A 538 17.74 -27.47 15.68
C VAL A 538 19.05 -26.97 16.30
N HIS A 539 20.22 -27.35 15.77
CA HIS A 539 21.53 -26.84 16.23
C HIS A 539 21.80 -25.39 15.81
N LYS A 540 20.96 -24.81 14.96
CA LYS A 540 21.02 -23.43 14.49
C LYS A 540 20.01 -22.52 15.23
N MET A 541 19.23 -23.09 16.16
CA MET A 541 18.13 -22.43 16.89
C MET A 541 18.39 -22.40 18.42
N PRO A 542 19.21 -21.46 18.93
CA PRO A 542 19.59 -21.43 20.35
C PRO A 542 18.42 -21.19 21.32
N ALA A 543 17.28 -20.68 20.84
CA ALA A 543 16.08 -20.39 21.63
C ALA A 543 14.97 -21.44 21.49
N VAL A 544 15.23 -22.56 20.81
CA VAL A 544 14.20 -23.59 20.58
C VAL A 544 13.72 -24.21 21.90
N THR A 545 12.40 -24.23 22.09
CA THR A 545 11.71 -24.76 23.27
C THR A 545 10.61 -25.77 22.91
N GLU A 546 10.19 -25.83 21.66
CA GLU A 546 9.16 -26.77 21.21
C GLU A 546 9.62 -27.47 19.93
N ILE A 547 9.48 -28.79 19.90
CA ILE A 547 9.72 -29.59 18.70
C ILE A 547 8.45 -30.41 18.46
N GLU A 548 7.77 -30.14 17.35
CA GLU A 548 6.56 -30.85 16.96
C GLU A 548 6.87 -31.81 15.81
N LEU A 549 6.55 -33.09 15.99
CA LEU A 549 6.69 -34.12 14.96
C LEU A 549 5.28 -34.59 14.58
N ARG A 550 4.83 -34.26 13.36
CA ARG A 550 3.46 -34.58 12.90
C ARG A 550 3.37 -35.85 12.06
N ALA A 551 4.44 -36.24 11.36
CA ALA A 551 4.47 -37.44 10.52
C ALA A 551 4.92 -38.66 11.33
N ASP A 552 3.97 -39.36 11.96
CA ASP A 552 4.07 -40.63 12.70
C ASP A 552 5.50 -40.99 13.13
N PRO A 553 6.09 -40.23 14.07
CA PRO A 553 7.47 -40.47 14.47
C PRO A 553 7.56 -41.78 15.24
N THR A 554 8.55 -42.62 14.91
CA THR A 554 8.87 -43.76 15.77
C THR A 554 9.38 -43.23 17.11
N SER A 555 9.16 -44.00 18.18
CA SER A 555 9.64 -43.63 19.53
C SER A 555 11.15 -43.35 19.54
N GLU A 556 11.93 -44.12 18.79
CA GLU A 556 13.37 -43.94 18.62
C GLU A 556 13.72 -42.60 17.97
N GLN A 557 12.95 -42.15 16.97
CA GLN A 557 13.17 -40.87 16.31
C GLN A 557 12.88 -39.69 17.23
N ALA A 558 11.78 -39.75 17.99
CA ALA A 558 11.44 -38.75 18.99
C ALA A 558 12.52 -38.69 20.09
N VAL A 559 12.99 -39.85 20.55
CA VAL A 559 14.08 -39.94 21.54
C VAL A 559 15.41 -39.45 20.97
N GLY A 560 15.72 -39.75 19.71
CA GLY A 560 16.95 -39.34 19.04
C GLY A 560 17.06 -37.83 18.87
N MET A 561 15.97 -37.16 18.47
CA MET A 561 15.92 -35.69 18.43
C MET A 561 16.09 -35.09 19.83
N ARG A 562 15.41 -35.66 20.84
CA ARG A 562 15.55 -35.19 22.23
C ARG A 562 16.99 -35.35 22.74
N ARG A 563 17.62 -36.52 22.56
CA ARG A 563 18.97 -36.80 23.08
C ARG A 563 20.05 -35.91 22.47
N ARG A 564 20.01 -35.67 21.15
CA ARG A 564 21.00 -34.76 20.51
C ARG A 564 20.82 -33.32 20.94
N TRP A 565 19.58 -32.88 21.17
CA TRP A 565 19.32 -31.55 21.72
C TRP A 565 19.88 -31.39 23.14
N VAL A 566 19.75 -32.41 23.98
CA VAL A 566 20.28 -32.41 25.35
C VAL A 566 21.82 -32.55 25.40
N GLY A 567 22.42 -33.14 24.36
CA GLY A 567 23.85 -33.43 24.29
C GLY A 567 24.75 -32.26 23.84
N ALA A 568 24.20 -31.08 23.54
CA ALA A 568 24.98 -29.88 23.20
C ALA A 568 25.50 -29.18 24.47
N ASP A 569 26.38 -29.88 25.20
CA ASP A 569 27.42 -29.50 26.19
C ASP A 569 27.31 -28.27 27.14
N THR A 570 26.23 -27.50 27.23
CA THR A 570 26.20 -26.32 28.14
C THR A 570 24.86 -25.98 28.80
N TRP A 571 23.85 -26.84 28.74
CA TRP A 571 22.52 -26.48 29.24
C TRP A 571 22.31 -26.88 30.70
N SER A 572 21.98 -25.90 31.54
CA SER A 572 21.62 -26.13 32.95
C SER A 572 20.38 -27.03 33.04
N ALA A 573 20.36 -27.92 34.04
CA ALA A 573 19.24 -28.85 34.29
C ALA A 573 17.85 -28.19 34.36
N SER A 574 17.79 -26.88 34.62
CA SER A 574 16.58 -26.05 34.66
C SER A 574 15.91 -25.78 33.30
N LYS A 575 16.62 -25.88 32.16
CA LYS A 575 15.99 -25.72 30.83
C LYS A 575 15.37 -27.01 30.28
N LEU A 576 15.79 -28.17 30.81
CA LEU A 576 15.33 -29.50 30.37
C LEU A 576 13.86 -29.81 30.71
N SER A 577 13.28 -29.10 31.68
CA SER A 577 11.89 -29.26 32.10
C SER A 577 10.86 -28.54 31.22
N PHE A 578 11.29 -27.60 30.37
CA PHE A 578 10.37 -26.77 29.57
C PHE A 578 10.23 -27.20 28.10
N CYS A 579 11.10 -28.08 27.61
CA CYS A 579 11.04 -28.48 26.20
C CYS A 579 9.99 -29.57 25.99
N ARG A 580 8.92 -29.25 25.25
CA ARG A 580 7.84 -30.18 24.94
C ARG A 580 8.05 -30.74 23.54
N VAL A 581 8.38 -32.03 23.46
CA VAL A 581 8.28 -32.77 22.20
C VAL A 581 6.83 -33.24 22.08
N ARG A 582 6.07 -32.66 21.16
CA ARG A 582 4.70 -33.13 20.86
C ARG A 582 4.76 -34.09 19.70
N VAL A 583 4.31 -35.31 19.96
CA VAL A 583 3.95 -36.27 18.93
C VAL A 583 2.43 -36.18 18.81
N ARG A 584 1.94 -35.66 17.68
CA ARG A 584 0.50 -35.62 17.42
C ARG A 584 0.14 -36.96 16.80
N GLY A 585 -0.50 -37.85 17.56
CA GLY A 585 -1.08 -39.08 17.02
C GLY A 585 -2.30 -38.75 16.15
N GLY A 586 -2.36 -39.36 14.97
CA GLY A 586 -3.50 -39.31 14.05
C GLY A 586 -4.74 -40.02 14.58
#